data_AF-A0A3A0V5K5-F1
#
_entry.id   AF-A0A3A0V5K5-F1
#
_cell.length_a   1.000
_cell.length_b   1.000
_cell.length_c   1.000
_cell.angle_alpha   90.00
_cell.angle_beta   90.00
_cell.angle_gamma   90.00
#
_symmetry.space_group_name_H-M   'P 1'
#
loop_
_entity.id
_entity.type
_entity.pdbx_description
1 polymer ?
#
loop_
_entity_poly.entity_id
_entity_poly.type
_entity_poly.pdbx_seq_one_letter_code
_entity_poly.pdbx_strand_id
1 'polypeptide(L)'
;SIRVLLESVLRQEDGFVITDEHIKALSDFTEGAEGEVPFKPSRVILQDFTGVPAVVDLASLRKAMNDVGGDLNKINPEVPVDLVIDHSVQVDSYANPEALERNMKLEFERNYERYQFLNWATKAFNNYSAVPPATGIVHQVNLEYLANVVHAREVDGETVAFPDTLVGTDSHTTMINGLGVLGWGVGGIEAEAGMLGQPSYFPIPEVI
;
A
#
# COMPACT_ATOMS: atom_id res chain seq x y z
N SER A 1 -18.04 5.34 -3.33
CA SER A 1 -16.94 5.72 -2.42
C SER A 1 -17.38 5.71 -0.96
N ILE A 2 -18.35 6.53 -0.53
CA ILE A 2 -18.76 6.66 0.90
C ILE A 2 -19.10 5.32 1.57
N ARG A 3 -19.82 4.41 0.89
CA ARG A 3 -20.14 3.09 1.45
C ARG A 3 -18.91 2.24 1.76
N VAL A 4 -17.83 2.38 0.98
CA VAL A 4 -16.57 1.68 1.21
C VAL A 4 -15.85 2.28 2.41
N LEU A 5 -15.90 3.59 2.59
CA LEU A 5 -15.39 4.25 3.80
C LEU A 5 -16.19 3.84 5.04
N LEU A 6 -17.53 3.81 4.93
CA LEU A 6 -18.42 3.39 6.01
C LEU A 6 -18.13 1.95 6.44
N GLU A 7 -17.99 1.01 5.50
CA GLU A 7 -17.57 -0.36 5.80
C GLU A 7 -16.22 -0.37 6.52
N SER A 8 -15.25 0.38 6.02
CA SER A 8 -13.89 0.40 6.57
C SER A 8 -13.86 0.88 8.02
N VAL A 9 -14.62 1.93 8.36
CA VAL A 9 -14.72 2.41 9.75
C VAL A 9 -15.54 1.48 10.63
N LEU A 10 -16.62 0.87 10.11
CA LEU A 10 -17.45 -0.07 10.86
C LEU A 10 -16.66 -1.32 11.27
N ARG A 11 -15.89 -1.89 10.34
CA ARG A 11 -15.09 -3.10 10.58
C ARG A 11 -13.90 -2.85 11.51
N GLN A 12 -13.43 -1.61 11.59
CA GLN A 12 -12.18 -1.25 12.30
C GLN A 12 -12.42 -0.35 13.52
N GLU A 13 -13.67 -0.23 13.97
CA GLU A 13 -14.05 0.47 15.19
C GLU A 13 -13.32 -0.15 16.39
N ASP A 14 -12.69 0.70 17.19
CA ASP A 14 -11.87 0.31 18.34
C ASP A 14 -12.11 1.16 19.60
N GLY A 15 -13.09 2.07 19.55
CA GLY A 15 -13.44 2.98 20.63
C GLY A 15 -12.39 4.06 20.94
N PHE A 16 -11.27 4.10 20.20
CA PHE A 16 -10.16 5.01 20.49
C PHE A 16 -9.73 5.81 19.25
N VAL A 17 -9.24 5.12 18.23
CA VAL A 17 -8.79 5.73 16.97
C VAL A 17 -9.98 5.91 16.03
N ILE A 18 -10.83 4.88 15.94
CA ILE A 18 -12.05 4.86 15.14
C ILE A 18 -13.23 4.70 16.10
N THR A 19 -13.93 5.80 16.35
CA THR A 19 -15.09 5.87 17.25
C THR A 19 -16.44 5.74 16.53
N ASP A 20 -17.49 5.48 17.33
CA ASP A 20 -18.91 5.54 16.94
C ASP A 20 -19.31 6.85 16.23
N GLU A 21 -18.63 7.97 16.53
CA GLU A 21 -18.92 9.26 15.87
C GLU A 21 -18.55 9.23 14.39
N HIS A 22 -17.43 8.60 14.03
CA HIS A 22 -17.02 8.47 12.62
C HIS A 22 -18.00 7.59 11.83
N ILE A 23 -18.51 6.52 12.47
CA ILE A 23 -19.52 5.66 11.87
C ILE A 23 -20.80 6.45 11.59
N LYS A 24 -21.29 7.20 12.58
CA LYS A 24 -22.51 8.02 12.45
C LYS A 24 -22.35 9.10 11.37
N ALA A 25 -21.20 9.77 11.34
CA ALA A 25 -20.91 10.79 10.35
C ALA A 25 -20.99 10.26 8.90
N LEU A 26 -20.60 9.01 8.68
CA LEU A 26 -20.67 8.37 7.37
C LEU A 26 -22.01 7.67 7.09
N SER A 27 -22.72 7.19 8.11
CA SER A 27 -24.05 6.58 7.94
C SER A 27 -25.12 7.59 7.59
N ASP A 28 -25.03 8.79 8.17
CA ASP A 28 -25.96 9.91 7.97
C ASP A 28 -25.46 10.87 6.87
N PHE A 29 -24.56 10.41 6.01
CA PHE A 29 -23.92 11.24 4.99
C PHE A 29 -24.94 11.96 4.10
N THR A 30 -24.78 13.28 4.03
CA THR A 30 -25.44 14.18 3.09
C THR A 30 -24.40 15.02 2.34
N GLU A 31 -24.75 15.57 1.19
CA GLU A 31 -23.88 16.54 0.50
C GLU A 31 -23.54 17.71 1.45
N GLY A 32 -22.26 18.08 1.49
CA GLY A 32 -21.75 19.12 2.39
C GLY A 32 -21.56 18.69 3.86
N ALA A 33 -21.55 17.39 4.16
CA ALA A 33 -21.24 16.89 5.50
C ALA A 33 -19.83 17.33 5.94
N GLU A 34 -19.75 17.96 7.11
CA GLU A 34 -18.49 18.34 7.75
C GLU A 34 -17.98 17.23 8.66
N GLY A 35 -16.66 17.12 8.82
CA GLY A 35 -16.01 16.16 9.70
C GLY A 35 -14.80 15.52 9.05
N GLU A 36 -14.18 14.58 9.76
CA GLU A 36 -13.01 13.83 9.31
C GLU A 36 -13.30 12.32 9.31
N VAL A 37 -12.65 11.61 8.41
CA VAL A 37 -12.73 10.16 8.27
C VAL A 37 -11.36 9.56 8.58
N PRO A 38 -11.23 8.73 9.62
CA PRO A 38 -10.06 7.87 9.77
C PRO A 38 -10.13 6.77 8.71
N PHE A 39 -9.04 6.58 7.98
CA PHE A 39 -8.95 5.57 6.95
C PHE A 39 -7.73 4.69 7.16
N LYS A 40 -7.99 3.42 7.46
CA LYS A 40 -7.01 2.34 7.45
C LYS A 40 -7.26 1.49 6.18
N PRO A 41 -6.35 1.53 5.18
CA PRO A 41 -6.53 0.78 3.94
C PRO A 41 -6.43 -0.73 4.20
N SER A 42 -6.95 -1.56 3.30
CA SER A 42 -6.83 -3.01 3.43
C SER A 42 -5.48 -3.57 2.97
N ARG A 43 -4.74 -2.80 2.16
CA ARG A 43 -3.36 -3.05 1.70
C ARG A 43 -2.66 -1.76 1.26
N VAL A 44 -1.35 -1.84 1.03
CA VAL A 44 -0.52 -0.74 0.50
C VAL A 44 0.21 -1.21 -0.75
N ILE A 45 0.39 -0.32 -1.73
CA ILE A 45 1.22 -0.59 -2.92
C ILE A 45 2.38 0.39 -3.02
N LEU A 46 3.56 -0.10 -3.37
CA LEU A 46 4.77 0.69 -3.50
C LEU A 46 5.38 0.54 -4.89
N GLN A 47 6.12 1.55 -5.32
CA GLN A 47 7.04 1.48 -6.45
C GLN A 47 8.49 1.64 -5.95
N ASP A 48 9.50 1.25 -6.72
CA ASP A 48 10.87 1.09 -6.23
C ASP A 48 11.61 2.37 -5.79
N PHE A 49 11.26 3.56 -6.31
CA PHE A 49 11.84 4.84 -5.86
C PHE A 49 11.35 5.28 -4.48
N THR A 50 10.09 5.03 -4.16
CA THR A 50 9.52 5.40 -2.85
C THR A 50 9.48 4.22 -1.88
N GLY A 51 9.50 3.00 -2.39
CA GLY A 51 9.50 1.78 -1.59
C GLY A 51 10.86 1.45 -0.99
N VAL A 52 11.98 1.79 -1.67
CA VAL A 52 13.31 1.68 -1.06
C VAL A 52 13.42 2.53 0.22
N PRO A 53 13.14 3.84 0.22
CA PRO A 53 13.20 4.62 1.46
C PRO A 53 12.22 4.10 2.52
N ALA A 54 10.98 3.72 2.15
CA ALA A 54 10.03 3.14 3.11
C ALA A 54 10.56 1.87 3.82
N VAL A 55 11.23 0.99 3.08
CA VAL A 55 11.85 -0.22 3.67
C VAL A 55 13.07 0.16 4.54
N VAL A 56 13.85 1.18 4.15
CA VAL A 56 14.92 1.73 4.99
C VAL A 56 14.36 2.29 6.30
N ASP A 57 13.22 2.96 6.25
CA ASP A 57 12.57 3.53 7.42
C ASP A 57 12.03 2.43 8.35
N LEU A 58 11.42 1.37 7.81
CA LEU A 58 11.05 0.19 8.61
C LEU A 58 12.27 -0.48 9.27
N ALA A 59 13.38 -0.62 8.54
CA ALA A 59 14.62 -1.16 9.11
C ALA A 59 15.20 -0.25 10.20
N SER A 60 15.11 1.06 10.02
CA SER A 60 15.55 2.07 11.00
C SER A 60 14.67 2.07 12.24
N LEU A 61 13.36 1.93 12.09
CA LEU A 61 12.41 1.77 13.19
C LEU A 61 12.67 0.50 14.00
N ARG A 62 13.01 -0.63 13.34
CA ARG A 62 13.46 -1.83 14.03
C ARG A 62 14.71 -1.55 14.85
N LYS A 63 15.71 -0.90 14.27
CA LYS A 63 16.92 -0.53 15.01
C LYS A 63 16.57 0.35 16.24
N ALA A 64 15.75 1.37 16.07
CA ALA A 64 15.33 2.24 17.17
C ALA A 64 14.58 1.46 18.26
N MET A 65 13.68 0.54 17.88
CA MET A 65 12.95 -0.33 18.80
C MET A 65 13.90 -1.23 19.61
N ASN A 66 14.94 -1.78 18.97
CA ASN A 66 15.97 -2.56 19.65
C ASN A 66 16.79 -1.70 20.63
N ASP A 67 17.16 -0.49 20.24
CA ASP A 67 17.98 0.41 21.05
C ASP A 67 17.25 0.84 22.35
N VAL A 68 15.91 0.82 22.36
CA VAL A 68 15.09 1.05 23.58
C VAL A 68 14.68 -0.25 24.30
N GLY A 69 15.18 -1.41 23.88
CA GLY A 69 14.89 -2.72 24.48
C GLY A 69 13.47 -3.24 24.21
N GLY A 70 12.82 -2.74 23.16
CA GLY A 70 11.49 -3.16 22.73
C GLY A 70 11.50 -4.40 21.81
N ASP A 71 10.29 -4.85 21.45
CA ASP A 71 10.11 -6.00 20.56
C ASP A 71 10.16 -5.58 19.09
N LEU A 72 11.19 -6.06 18.39
CA LEU A 72 11.41 -5.84 16.96
C LEU A 72 10.25 -6.32 16.08
N ASN A 73 9.55 -7.37 16.50
CA ASN A 73 8.47 -7.96 15.71
C ASN A 73 7.25 -7.04 15.60
N LYS A 74 7.14 -6.04 16.49
CA LYS A 74 6.11 -5.00 16.40
C LYS A 74 6.32 -4.05 15.24
N ILE A 75 7.53 -3.95 14.69
CA ILE A 75 7.80 -3.19 13.47
C ILE A 75 7.67 -4.15 12.29
N ASN A 76 6.43 -4.35 11.87
CA ASN A 76 6.06 -5.16 10.71
C ASN A 76 4.79 -4.60 10.08
N PRO A 77 4.62 -4.67 8.75
CA PRO A 77 3.34 -4.34 8.13
C PRO A 77 2.17 -5.17 8.68
N GLU A 78 1.12 -4.50 9.14
CA GLU A 78 -0.15 -5.08 9.59
C GLU A 78 -1.05 -5.49 8.41
N VAL A 79 -0.92 -4.78 7.29
CA VAL A 79 -1.63 -5.04 6.04
C VAL A 79 -0.68 -5.54 4.95
N PRO A 80 -1.18 -6.25 3.91
CA PRO A 80 -0.38 -6.60 2.75
C PRO A 80 0.27 -5.36 2.12
N VAL A 81 1.53 -5.49 1.74
CA VAL A 81 2.34 -4.49 1.07
C VAL A 81 2.96 -5.12 -0.16
N ASP A 82 2.58 -4.63 -1.34
CA ASP A 82 3.12 -5.10 -2.60
C ASP A 82 4.02 -4.02 -3.20
N LEU A 83 5.31 -4.30 -3.36
CA LEU A 83 6.22 -3.42 -4.08
C LEU A 83 6.37 -3.89 -5.53
N VAL A 84 6.21 -2.99 -6.50
CA VAL A 84 6.49 -3.29 -7.91
C VAL A 84 7.74 -2.55 -8.35
N ILE A 85 8.68 -3.27 -8.96
CA ILE A 85 9.91 -2.69 -9.53
C ILE A 85 9.65 -2.35 -11.00
N ASP A 86 9.46 -1.07 -11.29
CA ASP A 86 9.11 -0.59 -12.62
C ASP A 86 9.72 0.77 -13.02
N HIS A 87 10.29 1.53 -12.07
CA HIS A 87 10.90 2.84 -12.33
C HIS A 87 12.42 2.78 -12.62
N SER A 88 13.00 1.58 -12.63
CA SER A 88 14.45 1.38 -12.78
C SER A 88 14.92 1.13 -14.21
N VAL A 89 14.05 0.60 -15.09
CA VAL A 89 14.42 0.28 -16.47
C VAL A 89 14.56 1.56 -17.30
N GLN A 90 15.59 1.60 -18.13
CA GLN A 90 15.84 2.72 -19.06
C GLN A 90 15.94 2.20 -20.48
N VAL A 91 15.60 3.06 -21.44
CA VAL A 91 15.70 2.74 -22.87
C VAL A 91 17.12 3.08 -23.37
N ASP A 92 18.10 2.25 -22.98
CA ASP A 92 19.49 2.34 -23.47
C ASP A 92 19.65 1.81 -24.91
N SER A 93 18.76 0.92 -25.32
CA SER A 93 18.67 0.32 -26.64
C SER A 93 17.23 0.26 -27.12
N TYR A 94 16.99 0.51 -28.41
CA TYR A 94 15.67 0.51 -29.03
C TYR A 94 15.74 0.07 -30.50
N ALA A 95 14.58 -0.32 -31.06
CA ALA A 95 14.40 -0.71 -32.47
C ALA A 95 15.31 -1.85 -32.96
N ASN A 96 15.67 -2.78 -32.06
CA ASN A 96 16.39 -4.02 -32.40
C ASN A 96 15.89 -5.19 -31.54
N PRO A 97 16.02 -6.46 -32.00
CA PRO A 97 15.55 -7.64 -31.27
C PRO A 97 16.20 -7.83 -29.89
N GLU A 98 17.44 -7.38 -29.72
CA GLU A 98 18.21 -7.53 -28.47
C GLU A 98 17.94 -6.41 -27.44
N ALA A 99 17.10 -5.42 -27.79
CA ALA A 99 16.90 -4.20 -27.00
C ALA A 99 16.39 -4.50 -25.59
N LEU A 100 15.39 -5.38 -25.46
CA LEU A 100 14.80 -5.74 -24.17
C LEU A 100 15.84 -6.40 -23.26
N GLU A 101 16.54 -7.44 -23.75
CA GLU A 101 17.57 -8.14 -22.98
C GLU A 101 18.69 -7.20 -22.55
N ARG A 102 19.14 -6.32 -23.45
CA ARG A 102 20.19 -5.33 -23.15
C ARG A 102 19.76 -4.34 -22.07
N ASN A 103 18.54 -3.79 -22.17
CA ASN A 103 18.04 -2.82 -21.20
C ASN A 103 17.84 -3.48 -19.82
N MET A 104 17.30 -4.71 -19.78
CA MET A 104 17.16 -5.48 -18.53
C MET A 104 18.50 -5.80 -17.87
N LYS A 105 19.51 -6.17 -18.66
CA LYS A 105 20.86 -6.42 -18.13
C LYS A 105 21.44 -5.16 -17.49
N LEU A 106 21.37 -4.02 -18.18
CA LEU A 106 21.87 -2.75 -17.66
C LEU A 106 21.10 -2.26 -16.43
N GLU A 107 19.78 -2.44 -16.42
CA GLU A 107 18.94 -2.17 -15.25
C GLU A 107 19.42 -2.95 -14.02
N PHE A 108 19.63 -4.26 -14.17
CA PHE A 108 20.07 -5.11 -13.06
C PHE A 108 21.50 -4.77 -12.59
N GLU A 109 22.42 -4.49 -13.52
CA GLU A 109 23.78 -4.05 -13.20
C GLU A 109 23.80 -2.74 -12.42
N ARG A 110 22.95 -1.77 -12.80
CA ARG A 110 22.86 -0.45 -12.16
C ARG A 110 22.16 -0.47 -10.80
N ASN A 111 21.19 -1.36 -10.61
CA ASN A 111 20.31 -1.36 -9.43
C ASN A 111 20.53 -2.57 -8.51
N TYR A 112 21.62 -3.31 -8.69
CA TYR A 112 21.90 -4.56 -7.99
C TYR A 112 21.71 -4.46 -6.46
N GLU A 113 22.31 -3.47 -5.81
CA GLU A 113 22.20 -3.27 -4.37
C GLU A 113 20.76 -2.99 -3.91
N ARG A 114 20.04 -2.14 -4.66
CA ARG A 114 18.62 -1.83 -4.39
C ARG A 114 17.78 -3.10 -4.46
N TYR A 115 17.97 -3.94 -5.47
CA TYR A 115 17.22 -5.19 -5.59
C TYR A 115 17.58 -6.22 -4.54
N GLN A 116 18.85 -6.30 -4.15
CA GLN A 116 19.25 -7.14 -3.02
C GLN A 116 18.58 -6.69 -1.72
N PHE A 117 18.50 -5.39 -1.48
CA PHE A 117 17.83 -4.82 -0.32
C PHE A 117 16.32 -5.10 -0.31
N LEU A 118 15.63 -4.89 -1.44
CA LEU A 118 14.20 -5.19 -1.55
C LEU A 118 13.92 -6.69 -1.42
N ASN A 119 14.78 -7.55 -1.96
CA ASN A 119 14.69 -9.01 -1.79
C ASN A 119 15.04 -9.48 -0.37
N TRP A 120 15.83 -8.72 0.39
CA TRP A 120 15.99 -8.96 1.82
C TRP A 120 14.68 -8.64 2.56
N ALA A 121 13.99 -7.56 2.19
CA ALA A 121 12.75 -7.14 2.83
C ALA A 121 11.64 -8.19 2.74
N THR A 122 11.51 -8.89 1.60
CA THR A 122 10.55 -10.01 1.43
C THR A 122 10.78 -11.19 2.38
N LYS A 123 11.96 -11.29 2.98
CA LYS A 123 12.30 -12.30 3.98
C LYS A 123 12.26 -11.76 5.40
N ALA A 124 12.45 -10.44 5.55
CA ALA A 124 12.57 -9.78 6.83
C ALA A 124 11.21 -9.33 7.39
N PHE A 125 10.23 -9.05 6.54
CA PHE A 125 8.90 -8.56 6.93
C PHE A 125 7.82 -9.54 6.47
N ASN A 126 6.88 -9.85 7.37
CA ASN A 126 5.64 -10.53 7.01
C ASN A 126 4.74 -9.55 6.25
N ASN A 127 3.82 -10.09 5.44
CA ASN A 127 2.89 -9.32 4.61
C ASN A 127 3.55 -8.41 3.56
N TYR A 128 4.87 -8.52 3.35
CA TYR A 128 5.58 -7.76 2.33
C TYR A 128 5.93 -8.66 1.16
N SER A 129 5.59 -8.21 -0.06
CA SER A 129 5.92 -8.88 -1.31
C SER A 129 6.60 -7.90 -2.28
N ALA A 130 7.38 -8.44 -3.21
CA ALA A 130 8.00 -7.64 -4.26
C ALA A 130 7.83 -8.33 -5.63
N VAL A 131 7.23 -7.62 -6.57
CA VAL A 131 7.15 -8.00 -7.98
C VAL A 131 8.47 -7.63 -8.65
N PRO A 132 9.18 -8.61 -9.26
CA PRO A 132 10.50 -8.37 -9.84
C PRO A 132 10.44 -7.45 -11.08
N PRO A 133 11.60 -6.87 -11.47
CA PRO A 133 11.68 -6.03 -12.67
C PRO A 133 11.25 -6.78 -13.93
N ALA A 134 10.89 -6.02 -14.96
CA ALA A 134 10.43 -6.51 -16.26
C ALA A 134 9.14 -7.36 -16.25
N THR A 135 8.37 -7.31 -15.15
CA THR A 135 7.04 -7.97 -15.07
C THR A 135 5.92 -7.06 -15.61
N GLY A 136 6.05 -5.74 -15.42
CA GLY A 136 5.05 -4.75 -15.82
C GLY A 136 5.21 -3.45 -15.04
N ILE A 137 4.26 -2.54 -15.20
CA ILE A 137 4.18 -1.28 -14.43
C ILE A 137 3.20 -1.42 -13.26
N VAL A 138 3.47 -0.72 -12.16
CA VAL A 138 2.80 -0.87 -10.86
C VAL A 138 1.28 -0.89 -10.97
N HIS A 139 0.68 0.02 -11.72
CA HIS A 139 -0.79 0.13 -11.82
C HIS A 139 -1.41 -0.92 -12.74
N GLN A 140 -0.70 -1.34 -13.79
CA GLN A 140 -1.17 -2.43 -14.65
C GLN A 140 -1.11 -3.77 -13.92
N VAL A 141 0.00 -4.05 -13.24
CA VAL A 141 0.14 -5.24 -12.40
C VAL A 141 -0.89 -5.22 -11.27
N ASN A 142 -1.19 -4.05 -10.70
CA ASN A 142 -2.23 -3.92 -9.70
C ASN A 142 -3.61 -4.34 -10.25
N LEU A 143 -4.00 -3.84 -11.42
CA LEU A 143 -5.28 -4.17 -12.06
C LEU A 143 -5.39 -5.64 -12.48
N GLU A 144 -4.32 -6.20 -13.04
CA GLU A 144 -4.34 -7.51 -13.69
C GLU A 144 -4.04 -8.67 -12.72
N TYR A 145 -3.37 -8.40 -11.60
CA TYR A 145 -2.84 -9.45 -10.73
C TYR A 145 -3.04 -9.23 -9.22
N LEU A 146 -2.76 -8.02 -8.70
CA LEU A 146 -2.73 -7.80 -7.23
C LEU A 146 -4.09 -7.45 -6.63
N ALA A 147 -4.99 -6.82 -7.41
CA ALA A 147 -6.28 -6.37 -6.90
C ALA A 147 -7.19 -7.55 -6.57
N ASN A 148 -7.68 -7.58 -5.32
CA ASN A 148 -8.61 -8.61 -4.88
C ASN A 148 -10.06 -8.25 -5.21
N VAL A 149 -10.37 -6.95 -5.33
CA VAL A 149 -11.72 -6.37 -5.37
C VAL A 149 -12.51 -6.59 -4.07
N VAL A 150 -12.53 -7.82 -3.56
CA VAL A 150 -13.06 -8.21 -2.26
C VAL A 150 -12.01 -9.08 -1.56
N HIS A 151 -11.59 -8.69 -0.37
CA HIS A 151 -10.81 -9.55 0.52
C HIS A 151 -11.74 -10.54 1.22
N ALA A 152 -11.25 -11.75 1.46
CA ALA A 152 -11.87 -12.72 2.36
C ALA A 152 -10.83 -13.17 3.38
N ARG A 153 -11.08 -12.93 4.68
CA ARG A 153 -10.17 -13.30 5.77
C ARG A 153 -10.92 -14.06 6.85
N GLU A 154 -10.26 -15.04 7.46
CA GLU A 154 -10.77 -15.70 8.66
C GLU A 154 -10.53 -14.80 9.88
N VAL A 155 -11.60 -14.44 10.58
CA VAL A 155 -11.58 -13.65 11.83
C VAL A 155 -12.45 -14.38 12.84
N ASP A 156 -11.88 -14.75 13.98
CA ASP A 156 -12.57 -15.47 15.06
C ASP A 156 -13.32 -16.76 14.61
N GLY A 157 -12.83 -17.41 13.56
CA GLY A 157 -13.40 -18.64 13.00
C GLY A 157 -14.53 -18.43 12.00
N GLU A 158 -14.79 -17.17 11.61
CA GLU A 158 -15.72 -16.81 10.54
C GLU A 158 -15.00 -16.15 9.37
N THR A 159 -15.44 -16.47 8.15
CA THR A 159 -14.96 -15.80 6.94
C THR A 159 -15.60 -14.41 6.84
N VAL A 160 -14.81 -13.36 7.03
CA VAL A 160 -15.22 -11.96 6.84
C VAL A 160 -14.80 -11.50 5.44
N ALA A 161 -15.77 -11.03 4.66
CA ALA A 161 -15.54 -10.45 3.35
C ALA A 161 -15.70 -8.93 3.37
N PHE A 162 -14.77 -8.20 2.76
CA PHE A 162 -14.78 -6.74 2.75
C PHE A 162 -14.10 -6.15 1.50
N PRO A 163 -14.43 -4.92 1.10
CA PRO A 163 -13.88 -4.30 -0.10
C PRO A 163 -12.36 -4.19 -0.08
N ASP A 164 -11.74 -4.36 -1.24
CA ASP A 164 -10.34 -3.97 -1.45
C ASP A 164 -10.22 -2.44 -1.43
N THR A 165 -9.26 -1.94 -0.66
CA THR A 165 -8.93 -0.52 -0.55
C THR A 165 -7.43 -0.35 -0.37
N LEU A 166 -6.84 0.68 -0.96
CA LEU A 166 -5.41 0.91 -0.82
C LEU A 166 -5.00 2.37 -0.85
N VAL A 167 -3.84 2.62 -0.24
CA VAL A 167 -3.02 3.78 -0.57
C VAL A 167 -1.76 3.30 -1.28
N GLY A 168 -1.18 4.14 -2.12
CA GLY A 168 0.08 3.83 -2.77
C GLY A 168 1.01 5.02 -2.87
N THR A 169 2.31 4.77 -2.93
CA THR A 169 3.33 5.82 -3.02
C THR A 169 3.56 6.34 -4.44
N ASP A 170 2.49 6.34 -5.24
CA ASP A 170 2.41 6.87 -6.60
C ASP A 170 1.05 7.53 -6.83
N SER A 171 1.03 8.70 -7.48
CA SER A 171 -0.18 9.51 -7.70
C SER A 171 -1.23 8.79 -8.57
N HIS A 172 -0.81 7.91 -9.47
CA HIS A 172 -1.71 7.17 -10.36
C HIS A 172 -2.28 5.90 -9.73
N THR A 173 -2.05 5.67 -8.42
CA THR A 173 -2.73 4.60 -7.67
C THR A 173 -4.26 4.68 -7.83
N THR A 174 -4.77 5.88 -8.12
CA THR A 174 -6.17 6.14 -8.48
C THR A 174 -6.67 5.36 -9.70
N MET A 175 -5.80 4.82 -10.55
CA MET A 175 -6.17 3.97 -11.70
C MET A 175 -7.00 2.75 -11.28
N ILE A 176 -6.75 2.21 -10.08
CA ILE A 176 -7.48 1.04 -9.55
C ILE A 176 -8.97 1.33 -9.28
N ASN A 177 -9.35 2.61 -9.14
CA ASN A 177 -10.74 3.01 -8.95
C ASN A 177 -11.62 2.61 -10.15
N GLY A 178 -11.03 2.43 -11.34
CA GLY A 178 -11.74 1.91 -12.52
C GLY A 178 -12.25 0.47 -12.35
N LEU A 179 -11.70 -0.29 -11.38
CA LEU A 179 -12.12 -1.65 -11.02
C LEU A 179 -13.06 -1.67 -9.79
N GLY A 180 -13.46 -0.50 -9.27
CA GLY A 180 -14.32 -0.40 -8.09
C GLY A 180 -13.59 -0.55 -6.74
N VAL A 181 -12.26 -0.60 -6.76
CA VAL A 181 -11.41 -0.60 -5.55
C VAL A 181 -11.11 0.84 -5.17
N LEU A 182 -11.41 1.24 -3.93
CA LEU A 182 -11.15 2.62 -3.48
C LEU A 182 -9.65 2.80 -3.15
N GLY A 183 -8.94 3.59 -3.93
CA GLY A 183 -7.55 3.91 -3.64
C GLY A 183 -6.98 5.17 -4.28
N TRP A 184 -5.92 5.69 -3.68
CA TRP A 184 -5.27 6.93 -4.11
C TRP A 184 -3.79 6.99 -3.72
N GLY A 185 -3.08 7.96 -4.31
CA GLY A 185 -1.67 8.20 -4.03
C GLY A 185 -1.44 9.00 -2.76
N VAL A 186 -0.42 8.62 -1.98
CA VAL A 186 0.02 9.30 -0.76
C VAL A 186 1.55 9.41 -0.73
N GLY A 187 2.11 10.14 0.24
CA GLY A 187 3.55 10.18 0.48
C GLY A 187 4.09 8.90 1.12
N GLY A 188 5.42 8.77 1.19
CA GLY A 188 6.08 7.61 1.79
C GLY A 188 5.72 7.42 3.26
N ILE A 189 5.75 8.51 4.04
CA ILE A 189 5.44 8.50 5.48
C ILE A 189 3.99 8.07 5.73
N GLU A 190 3.02 8.57 4.95
CA GLU A 190 1.62 8.16 5.09
C GLU A 190 1.43 6.70 4.68
N ALA A 191 2.15 6.22 3.66
CA ALA A 191 2.12 4.82 3.29
C ALA A 191 2.71 3.93 4.42
N GLU A 192 3.85 4.31 5.01
CA GLU A 192 4.45 3.61 6.16
C GLU A 192 3.52 3.58 7.38
N ALA A 193 2.88 4.71 7.68
CA ALA A 193 1.87 4.80 8.73
C ALA A 193 0.72 3.83 8.47
N GLY A 194 0.21 3.79 7.22
CA GLY A 194 -0.82 2.85 6.79
C GLY A 194 -0.38 1.37 6.87
N MET A 195 0.89 1.09 6.57
CA MET A 195 1.46 -0.26 6.76
C MET A 195 1.46 -0.67 8.22
N LEU A 196 1.70 0.26 9.15
CA LEU A 196 1.78 0.02 10.59
C LEU A 196 0.43 0.23 11.32
N GLY A 197 -0.69 0.21 10.59
CA GLY A 197 -2.03 0.26 11.16
C GLY A 197 -2.48 1.65 11.64
N GLN A 198 -1.71 2.71 11.38
CA GLN A 198 -2.11 4.07 11.68
C GLN A 198 -3.06 4.58 10.59
N PRO A 199 -4.23 5.15 10.95
CA PRO A 199 -5.12 5.71 9.96
C PRO A 199 -4.57 7.04 9.41
N SER A 200 -4.92 7.32 8.16
CA SER A 200 -4.89 8.69 7.64
C SER A 200 -6.23 9.37 7.92
N TYR A 201 -6.20 10.62 8.38
CA TYR A 201 -7.40 11.44 8.55
C TYR A 201 -7.54 12.37 7.36
N PHE A 202 -8.74 12.44 6.80
CA PHE A 202 -9.08 13.43 5.78
C PHE A 202 -10.51 13.92 5.95
N PRO A 203 -10.85 15.13 5.46
CA PRO A 203 -12.22 15.63 5.52
C PRO A 203 -13.19 14.70 4.81
N ILE A 204 -14.42 14.57 5.32
CA ILE A 204 -15.47 13.84 4.60
C ILE A 204 -15.56 14.39 3.17
N PRO A 205 -15.34 13.57 2.14
CA PRO A 205 -15.21 14.08 0.78
C PRO A 205 -16.59 14.41 0.20
N GLU A 206 -16.67 15.52 -0.53
CA GLU A 206 -17.77 15.73 -1.45
C GLU A 206 -17.72 14.69 -2.58
N VAL A 207 -18.89 14.18 -2.98
CA VAL A 207 -19.03 13.25 -4.11
C VAL A 207 -19.78 13.98 -5.21
N ILE A 208 -19.06 14.31 -6.28
CA ILE A 208 -19.57 15.02 -7.46
C ILE A 208 -20.25 14.07 -8.43
#